data_AF-A0A1T5G8I2-F1
#
_entry.id   AF-A0A1T5G8I2-F1
#
_cell.length_a   1.000
_cell.length_b   1.000
_cell.length_c   1.000
_cell.angle_alpha   90.00
_cell.angle_beta   90.00
_cell.angle_gamma   90.00
#
_symmetry.space_group_name_H-M   'P 1'
#
loop_
_entity.id
_entity.type
_entity.pdbx_description
1 polymer ?
#
loop_
_entity_poly.entity_id
_entity_poly.type
_entity_poly.pdbx_seq_one_letter_code
_entity_poly.pdbx_strand_id
1 'polypeptide(L)'
;MKIKLGKSTLAIATILAVGLVGCSKSDSPETLPPVNEEGYITLAGALYQTNPGDGNGGTKVFSITAEEARNPNFTVDVFDKGFGVKSNRTARLQASIDGQYLYNIQYTGDDGGVFNKYEVKGGSSFTEVGSALNTSTYVGTSPRWVKAAEGIGVAVDVKVAITKKGTAPFETINTIKSSGRVLVLDLHNTKLINVNENYFDMPALSDDEIAKGYHVFRFDAPVLNKKGDKLYIGTWMRQYDMNGYITYNSSNAAVYPAGTLPRLATRTLVVDYPSLTNPHFITSTQATGDNSGYRSPMNYVAEDGAIYQATHRELEGTGGSKILKIGADNKYDNSFVLSLDQALGTKDSYIESWRYVGDGIGYVLYSLNGEGGYVARVDLKNRTAIKQTITDEATLDFGQHQGIGLKGDYVYIPVTGIGADGNIHVFNRKTGEMTLGAKLKNKAGNRYIGAY
;
A
#
# COMPACT_ATOMS: atom_id res chain seq x y z
N MET A 1 75.67 -46.65 27.76
CA MET A 1 76.31 -45.36 27.41
C MET A 1 75.51 -44.73 26.28
N LYS A 2 75.24 -43.42 26.40
CA LYS A 2 74.44 -42.59 25.48
C LYS A 2 74.91 -42.72 24.02
N ILE A 3 74.03 -42.43 23.06
CA ILE A 3 74.17 -41.30 22.13
C ILE A 3 72.85 -41.11 21.33
N LYS A 4 72.32 -39.89 21.40
CA LYS A 4 71.40 -39.29 20.44
C LYS A 4 72.20 -38.79 19.23
N LEU A 5 71.69 -38.94 18.02
CA LEU A 5 71.95 -38.12 16.82
C LEU A 5 70.88 -38.60 15.79
N GLY A 6 70.16 -37.83 14.99
CA GLY A 6 70.29 -36.45 14.55
C GLY A 6 69.90 -36.41 13.05
N LYS A 7 68.69 -35.90 12.75
CA LYS A 7 68.17 -35.25 11.53
C LYS A 7 68.42 -35.80 10.10
N SER A 8 67.35 -35.67 9.30
CA SER A 8 67.24 -35.60 7.82
C SER A 8 67.20 -36.97 7.11
N THR A 9 66.26 -37.31 6.21
CA THR A 9 65.83 -36.58 5.00
C THR A 9 64.58 -37.25 4.37
N LEU A 10 63.77 -36.44 3.66
CA LEU A 10 63.04 -36.73 2.41
C LEU A 10 61.73 -37.59 2.38
N ALA A 11 60.64 -36.84 2.21
CA ALA A 11 59.56 -36.97 1.21
C ALA A 11 58.88 -38.33 0.96
N ILE A 12 57.61 -38.42 1.37
CA ILE A 12 56.58 -39.19 0.67
C ILE A 12 55.37 -38.26 0.47
N ALA A 13 55.06 -38.00 -0.79
CA ALA A 13 53.88 -37.27 -1.22
C ALA A 13 52.62 -38.10 -0.92
N THR A 14 51.64 -37.52 -0.22
CA THR A 14 50.30 -38.08 -0.11
C THR A 14 49.33 -37.12 -0.80
N ILE A 15 48.71 -37.61 -1.87
CA ILE A 15 47.70 -36.92 -2.67
C ILE A 15 46.47 -36.70 -1.78
N LEU A 16 46.17 -35.44 -1.43
CA LEU A 16 44.85 -35.08 -0.92
C LEU A 16 43.87 -35.09 -2.10
N ALA A 17 42.95 -36.06 -2.10
CA ALA A 17 41.75 -36.00 -2.90
C ALA A 17 40.86 -34.88 -2.35
N VAL A 18 40.86 -33.72 -3.01
CA VAL A 18 39.87 -32.66 -2.78
C VAL A 18 38.55 -33.15 -3.36
N GLY A 19 37.63 -33.52 -2.49
CA GLY A 19 36.23 -33.73 -2.86
C GLY A 19 35.63 -32.42 -3.35
N LEU A 20 35.31 -32.36 -4.65
CA LEU A 20 34.46 -31.33 -5.23
C LEU A 20 33.06 -31.45 -4.61
N VAL A 21 32.77 -30.64 -3.59
CA VAL A 21 31.39 -30.37 -3.17
C VAL A 21 30.80 -29.45 -4.22
N GLY A 22 30.02 -30.04 -5.12
CA GLY A 22 29.23 -29.29 -6.09
C GLY A 22 28.25 -28.37 -5.36
N CYS A 23 28.34 -27.07 -5.65
CA CYS A 23 27.33 -26.09 -5.29
C CYS A 23 25.99 -26.47 -5.93
N SER A 24 25.06 -27.01 -5.15
CA SER A 24 23.64 -26.98 -5.53
C SER A 24 23.14 -25.55 -5.32
N LYS A 25 22.99 -24.79 -6.41
CA LYS A 25 22.12 -23.61 -6.42
C LYS A 25 20.69 -24.11 -6.19
N SER A 26 20.20 -23.95 -4.97
CA SER A 26 18.77 -24.08 -4.67
C SER A 26 18.15 -22.68 -4.74
N ASP A 27 17.73 -22.27 -5.94
CA ASP A 27 16.79 -21.15 -6.13
C ASP A 27 15.37 -21.62 -5.77
N SER A 28 15.14 -21.88 -4.48
CA SER A 28 13.79 -22.12 -3.96
C SER A 28 13.36 -20.85 -3.21
N PRO A 29 12.10 -20.37 -3.39
CA PRO A 29 11.57 -19.33 -2.53
C PRO A 29 11.66 -19.84 -1.08
N GLU A 30 12.30 -19.09 -0.20
CA GLU A 30 12.24 -19.36 1.23
C GLU A 30 10.76 -19.49 1.61
N THR A 31 10.40 -20.62 2.20
CA THR A 31 9.05 -20.84 2.75
C THR A 31 8.74 -19.72 3.72
N LEU A 32 7.56 -19.09 3.57
CA LEU A 32 7.07 -18.06 4.48
C LEU A 32 7.29 -18.52 5.94
N PRO A 33 7.94 -17.71 6.80
CA PRO A 33 8.08 -18.07 8.20
C PRO A 33 6.68 -18.30 8.79
N PRO A 34 6.50 -19.31 9.65
CA PRO A 34 5.22 -19.54 10.31
C PRO A 34 4.82 -18.26 11.07
N VAL A 35 3.53 -17.90 10.99
CA VAL A 35 2.98 -16.78 11.75
C VAL A 35 3.19 -17.08 13.24
N ASN A 36 4.13 -16.39 13.87
CA ASN A 36 4.37 -16.53 15.30
C ASN A 36 3.21 -15.88 16.07
N GLU A 37 2.59 -16.62 17.01
CA GLU A 37 1.57 -16.06 17.91
C GLU A 37 2.12 -14.97 18.85
N GLU A 38 3.44 -14.80 18.95
CA GLU A 38 4.10 -13.78 19.77
C GLU A 38 4.34 -12.44 19.05
N GLY A 39 3.95 -12.30 17.78
CA GLY A 39 4.14 -11.05 17.00
C GLY A 39 3.48 -9.81 17.60
N TYR A 40 4.02 -8.61 17.33
CA TYR A 40 3.41 -7.37 17.79
C TYR A 40 2.33 -6.85 16.84
N ILE A 41 1.38 -6.09 17.39
CA ILE A 41 0.49 -5.21 16.63
C ILE A 41 1.05 -3.81 16.76
N THR A 42 1.42 -3.20 15.63
CA THR A 42 2.00 -1.85 15.64
C THR A 42 0.95 -0.82 15.30
N LEU A 43 0.70 0.13 16.19
CA LEU A 43 -0.20 1.25 15.98
C LEU A 43 0.57 2.46 15.47
N ALA A 44 0.03 3.14 14.48
CA ALA A 44 0.63 4.34 13.91
C ALA A 44 -0.27 5.58 14.09
N GLY A 45 0.37 6.71 14.39
CA GLY A 45 -0.26 8.02 14.50
C GLY A 45 0.42 9.04 13.61
N ALA A 46 -0.37 9.82 12.87
CA ALA A 46 0.10 10.95 12.09
C ALA A 46 0.05 12.23 12.92
N LEU A 47 1.16 12.98 12.90
CA LEU A 47 1.24 14.29 13.53
C LEU A 47 0.71 15.36 12.56
N TYR A 48 -0.06 16.32 13.06
CA TYR A 48 -0.42 17.48 12.24
C TYR A 48 0.75 18.48 12.15
N GLN A 49 0.72 19.33 11.13
CA GLN A 49 1.64 20.48 11.02
C GLN A 49 0.89 21.80 11.06
N THR A 50 -0.06 22.00 10.15
CA THR A 50 -0.75 23.28 9.97
C THR A 50 -2.23 23.15 10.28
N ASN A 51 -2.88 22.17 9.65
CA ASN A 51 -4.32 21.94 9.82
C ASN A 51 -4.54 20.66 10.62
N PRO A 52 -5.50 20.64 11.56
CA PRO A 52 -5.90 19.42 12.24
C PRO A 52 -6.09 18.25 11.25
N GLY A 53 -5.35 17.18 11.50
CA GLY A 53 -5.41 15.95 10.74
C GLY A 53 -4.72 15.96 9.37
N ASP A 54 -3.97 16.98 8.98
CA ASP A 54 -3.26 17.01 7.69
C ASP A 54 -2.20 15.89 7.53
N GLY A 55 -1.66 15.39 8.65
CA GLY A 55 -0.61 14.38 8.72
C GLY A 55 0.76 14.90 8.26
N ASN A 56 0.95 16.21 8.14
CA ASN A 56 2.18 16.77 7.58
C ASN A 56 3.32 16.91 8.61
N GLY A 57 3.09 16.57 9.88
CA GLY A 57 4.07 16.67 10.95
C GLY A 57 4.93 15.41 11.17
N GLY A 58 4.79 14.39 10.31
CA GLY A 58 5.50 13.11 10.43
C GLY A 58 4.63 12.00 11.04
N THR A 59 5.26 10.90 11.46
CA THR A 59 4.56 9.72 11.96
C THR A 59 5.26 9.13 13.18
N LYS A 60 4.46 8.70 14.16
CA LYS A 60 4.92 7.95 15.32
C LYS A 60 4.29 6.56 15.36
N VAL A 61 4.99 5.60 15.94
CA VAL A 61 4.54 4.22 16.10
C VAL A 61 4.73 3.71 17.52
N PHE A 62 3.86 2.79 17.96
CA PHE A 62 3.96 2.09 19.23
C PHE A 62 3.42 0.68 19.07
N SER A 63 4.16 -0.32 19.55
CA SER A 63 3.83 -1.74 19.37
C SER A 63 3.35 -2.37 20.67
N ILE A 64 2.29 -3.16 20.57
CA ILE A 64 1.66 -3.86 21.70
C ILE A 64 1.43 -5.33 21.35
N THR A 65 1.25 -6.15 22.36
CA THR A 65 0.83 -7.55 22.19
C THR A 65 -0.64 -7.64 21.76
N ALA A 66 -1.03 -8.82 21.26
CA ALA A 66 -2.44 -9.09 20.93
C ALA A 66 -3.35 -9.13 22.16
N GLU A 67 -2.80 -9.42 23.34
CA GLU A 67 -3.53 -9.39 24.60
C GLU A 67 -3.82 -7.94 25.02
N GLU A 68 -2.78 -7.09 25.02
CA GLU A 68 -2.93 -5.67 25.32
C GLU A 68 -3.88 -4.99 24.34
N ALA A 69 -3.77 -5.28 23.03
CA ALA A 69 -4.66 -4.73 22.01
C ALA A 69 -6.14 -5.05 22.25
N ARG A 70 -6.44 -6.21 22.83
CA ARG A 70 -7.80 -6.66 23.16
C ARG A 70 -8.28 -6.25 24.55
N ASN A 71 -7.42 -5.60 25.34
CA ASN A 71 -7.74 -5.22 26.71
C ASN A 71 -8.26 -3.77 26.79
N PRO A 72 -9.56 -3.54 27.05
CA PRO A 72 -10.12 -2.18 27.14
C PRO A 72 -9.59 -1.36 28.33
N ASN A 73 -8.85 -1.97 29.26
CA ASN A 73 -8.20 -1.28 30.37
C ASN A 73 -6.75 -0.88 30.05
N PHE A 74 -6.18 -1.40 28.96
CA PHE A 74 -4.87 -0.98 28.49
C PHE A 74 -4.97 0.35 27.74
N THR A 75 -3.98 1.23 27.86
CA THR A 75 -3.96 2.53 27.19
C THR A 75 -2.68 2.69 26.38
N VAL A 76 -2.84 3.00 25.10
CA VAL A 76 -1.77 3.34 24.17
C VAL A 76 -1.71 4.86 24.01
N ASP A 77 -0.49 5.41 24.04
CA ASP A 77 -0.23 6.83 23.76
C ASP A 77 0.92 6.92 22.73
N VAL A 78 0.58 6.77 21.44
CA VAL A 78 1.56 6.83 20.36
C VAL A 78 2.23 8.21 20.28
N PHE A 79 1.53 9.28 20.67
CA PHE A 79 2.02 10.64 20.45
C PHE A 79 3.05 11.08 21.48
N ASP A 80 2.88 10.71 22.75
CA ASP A 80 3.87 10.98 23.79
C ASP A 80 4.92 9.88 23.92
N LYS A 81 4.51 8.61 23.76
CA LYS A 81 5.39 7.48 24.07
C LYS A 81 5.92 6.77 22.83
N GLY A 82 5.42 7.06 21.64
CA GLY A 82 5.81 6.37 20.41
C GLY A 82 7.18 6.77 19.85
N PHE A 83 7.72 5.87 19.03
CA PHE A 83 8.93 6.06 18.24
C PHE A 83 8.62 6.86 16.97
N GLY A 84 9.45 7.85 16.64
CA GLY A 84 9.32 8.61 15.40
C GLY A 84 9.94 7.86 14.22
N VAL A 85 9.12 7.50 13.22
CA VAL A 85 9.65 6.91 11.98
C VAL A 85 10.22 8.01 11.09
N LYS A 86 11.24 7.69 10.30
CA LYS A 86 11.88 8.65 9.39
C LYS A 86 10.91 9.04 8.27
N SER A 87 10.33 10.24 8.33
CA SER A 87 9.51 10.81 7.25
C SER A 87 9.16 12.25 7.59
N ASN A 88 9.26 13.17 6.62
CA ASN A 88 8.86 14.57 6.80
C ASN A 88 7.34 14.78 6.74
N ARG A 89 6.59 13.74 6.34
CA ARG A 89 5.12 13.72 6.27
C ARG A 89 4.61 12.39 6.80
N THR A 90 3.30 12.13 6.77
CA THR A 90 2.73 10.81 7.04
C THR A 90 3.50 9.73 6.28
N ALA A 91 4.14 8.83 7.04
CA ALA A 91 4.87 7.69 6.49
C ALA A 91 3.89 6.70 5.87
N ARG A 92 4.38 5.97 4.86
CA ARG A 92 3.66 4.84 4.24
C ARG A 92 4.21 3.56 4.82
N LEU A 93 3.68 3.18 5.97
CA LEU A 93 4.17 2.03 6.71
C LEU A 93 3.64 0.73 6.14
N GLN A 94 4.44 -0.32 6.22
CA GLN A 94 4.08 -1.71 5.95
C GLN A 94 4.72 -2.58 7.02
N ALA A 95 4.16 -3.74 7.34
CA ALA A 95 4.75 -4.66 8.33
C ALA A 95 4.92 -6.07 7.78
N SER A 96 5.85 -6.84 8.34
CA SER A 96 5.95 -8.28 8.10
C SER A 96 4.74 -9.01 8.69
N ILE A 97 4.42 -10.19 8.15
CA ILE A 97 3.24 -10.95 8.59
C ILE A 97 3.33 -11.42 10.05
N ASP A 98 4.54 -11.59 10.56
CA ASP A 98 4.84 -11.98 11.95
C ASP A 98 4.92 -10.78 12.91
N GLY A 99 4.75 -9.55 12.43
CA GLY A 99 4.81 -8.33 13.24
C GLY A 99 6.19 -7.99 13.81
N GLN A 100 7.27 -8.66 13.36
CA GLN A 100 8.63 -8.43 13.83
C GLN A 100 9.35 -7.29 13.10
N TYR A 101 8.88 -6.92 11.91
CA TYR A 101 9.47 -5.86 11.11
C TYR A 101 8.45 -4.83 10.65
N LEU A 102 8.86 -3.57 10.72
CA LEU A 102 8.17 -2.44 10.10
C LEU A 102 9.05 -1.89 8.97
N TYR A 103 8.41 -1.54 7.87
CA TYR A 103 9.05 -1.06 6.66
C TYR A 103 8.51 0.31 6.30
N ASN A 104 9.37 1.16 5.75
CA ASN A 104 9.02 2.49 5.30
C ASN A 104 9.85 2.88 4.09
N ILE A 105 9.27 3.63 3.16
CA ILE A 105 10.02 4.50 2.25
C ILE A 105 9.68 5.92 2.62
N GLN A 106 10.71 6.70 2.98
CA GLN A 106 10.54 8.08 3.40
C GLN A 106 9.86 8.90 2.30
N TYR A 107 8.91 9.75 2.69
CA TYR A 107 8.11 10.52 1.76
C TYR A 107 8.48 12.00 1.89
N THR A 108 9.00 12.59 0.80
CA THR A 108 9.53 13.97 0.73
C THR A 108 10.73 14.23 1.66
N GLY A 109 11.34 15.43 1.55
CA GLY A 109 12.51 15.81 2.35
C GLY A 109 13.85 15.38 1.75
N ASP A 110 14.92 15.70 2.46
CA ASP A 110 16.31 15.45 2.04
C ASP A 110 16.59 13.94 1.87
N ASP A 111 15.95 13.11 2.69
CA ASP A 111 16.03 11.64 2.65
C ASP A 111 14.82 11.00 1.93
N GLY A 112 14.02 11.79 1.20
CA GLY A 112 12.85 11.29 0.48
C GLY A 112 13.22 10.19 -0.51
N GLY A 113 12.49 9.06 -0.48
CA GLY A 113 12.76 7.89 -1.30
C GLY A 113 13.76 6.90 -0.70
N VAL A 114 14.27 7.11 0.52
CA VAL A 114 15.10 6.11 1.22
C VAL A 114 14.22 5.04 1.85
N PHE A 115 14.53 3.77 1.62
CA PHE A 115 13.89 2.63 2.27
C PHE A 115 14.57 2.32 3.61
N ASN A 116 13.75 2.10 4.64
CA ASN A 116 14.16 1.74 5.99
C ASN A 116 13.40 0.50 6.47
N LYS A 117 14.09 -0.36 7.21
CA LYS A 117 13.53 -1.52 7.90
C LYS A 117 13.82 -1.39 9.38
N TYR A 118 12.81 -1.62 10.21
CA TYR A 118 12.90 -1.56 11.66
C TYR A 118 12.52 -2.91 12.26
N GLU A 119 13.37 -3.45 13.12
CA GLU A 119 13.03 -4.55 14.02
C GLU A 119 12.14 -4.02 15.16
N VAL A 120 11.04 -4.71 15.43
CA VAL A 120 10.02 -4.35 16.41
C VAL A 120 10.26 -5.13 17.71
N LYS A 121 10.48 -4.42 18.82
CA LYS A 121 10.79 -5.01 20.14
C LYS A 121 9.73 -4.73 21.21
N GLY A 122 8.56 -4.23 20.79
CA GLY A 122 7.47 -3.82 21.66
C GLY A 122 7.63 -2.39 22.22
N GLY A 123 6.51 -1.82 22.64
CA GLY A 123 6.41 -0.44 23.10
C GLY A 123 6.93 0.54 22.05
N SER A 124 7.89 1.38 22.44
CA SER A 124 8.57 2.33 21.56
C SER A 124 9.96 1.87 21.10
N SER A 125 10.27 0.59 21.30
CA SER A 125 11.59 0.04 20.97
C SER A 125 11.60 -0.48 19.54
N PHE A 126 12.20 0.31 18.65
CA PHE A 126 12.41 -0.01 17.24
C PHE A 126 13.89 0.17 16.91
N THR A 127 14.50 -0.84 16.29
CA THR A 127 15.89 -0.78 15.87
C THR A 127 15.96 -0.82 14.35
N GLU A 128 16.57 0.19 13.72
CA GLU A 128 16.80 0.13 12.28
C GLU A 128 17.80 -1.00 11.96
N VAL A 129 17.46 -1.84 10.99
CA VAL A 129 18.24 -3.02 10.60
C VAL A 129 18.41 -3.06 9.09
N GLY A 130 19.54 -3.60 8.64
CA GLY A 130 19.92 -3.61 7.24
C GLY A 130 20.51 -2.27 6.77
N SER A 131 20.85 -2.20 5.49
CA SER A 131 21.40 -0.99 4.89
C SER A 131 20.28 -0.08 4.38
N ALA A 132 20.43 1.23 4.58
CA ALA A 132 19.56 2.20 3.95
C ALA A 132 19.68 2.08 2.43
N LEU A 133 18.55 1.92 1.74
CA LEU A 133 18.50 1.77 0.30
C LEU A 133 17.85 3.01 -0.31
N ASN A 134 18.62 3.81 -1.03
CA ASN A 134 18.10 4.99 -1.71
C ASN A 134 17.39 4.61 -3.01
N THR A 135 16.05 4.67 -3.02
CA THR A 135 15.22 4.39 -4.20
C THR A 135 14.91 5.64 -5.03
N SER A 136 15.28 6.83 -4.55
CA SER A 136 14.90 8.11 -5.18
C SER A 136 15.48 8.32 -6.58
N THR A 137 16.63 7.72 -6.85
CA THR A 137 17.25 7.70 -8.19
C THR A 137 16.36 7.02 -9.22
N TYR A 138 15.49 6.11 -8.77
CA TYR A 138 14.58 5.36 -9.63
C TYR A 138 13.16 5.95 -9.59
N VAL A 139 12.57 6.11 -8.40
CA VAL A 139 11.13 6.43 -8.23
C VAL A 139 10.89 7.80 -7.57
N GLY A 140 11.90 8.66 -7.56
CA GLY A 140 11.82 10.01 -7.01
C GLY A 140 11.75 10.07 -5.48
N THR A 141 11.63 11.27 -4.93
CA THR A 141 11.67 11.50 -3.47
C THR A 141 10.33 11.29 -2.77
N SER A 142 9.27 10.99 -3.53
CA SER A 142 7.90 10.82 -3.02
C SER A 142 7.22 9.59 -3.63
N PRO A 143 7.88 8.41 -3.63
CA PRO A 143 7.36 7.26 -4.34
C PRO A 143 6.07 6.74 -3.71
N ARG A 144 5.25 6.12 -4.54
CA ARG A 144 4.13 5.30 -4.09
C ARG A 144 4.64 3.88 -3.93
N TRP A 145 4.35 3.25 -2.80
CA TRP A 145 4.87 1.91 -2.53
C TRP A 145 3.99 1.16 -1.52
N VAL A 146 4.03 -0.17 -1.58
CA VAL A 146 3.42 -1.09 -0.61
C VAL A 146 4.22 -2.40 -0.53
N LYS A 147 3.94 -3.22 0.49
CA LYS A 147 4.32 -4.63 0.52
C LYS A 147 3.39 -5.41 -0.41
N ALA A 148 3.87 -5.80 -1.59
CA ALA A 148 3.07 -6.46 -2.62
C ALA A 148 2.86 -7.96 -2.35
N ALA A 149 3.79 -8.57 -1.62
CA ALA A 149 3.70 -9.89 -1.00
C ALA A 149 4.68 -9.94 0.19
N GLU A 150 4.59 -10.96 1.05
CA GLU A 150 5.58 -11.12 2.11
C GLU A 150 7.00 -11.21 1.51
N GLY A 151 7.94 -10.47 2.11
CA GLY A 151 9.29 -10.34 1.58
C GLY A 151 9.46 -9.43 0.36
N ILE A 152 8.38 -9.01 -0.32
CA ILE A 152 8.43 -8.27 -1.59
C ILE A 152 7.78 -6.88 -1.45
N GLY A 153 8.60 -5.84 -1.57
CA GLY A 153 8.16 -4.45 -1.66
C GLY A 153 8.11 -3.99 -3.10
N VAL A 154 7.14 -3.16 -3.46
CA VAL A 154 7.07 -2.58 -4.81
C VAL A 154 6.81 -1.08 -4.70
N ALA A 155 7.69 -0.30 -5.32
CA ALA A 155 7.56 1.13 -5.49
C ALA A 155 7.31 1.48 -6.96
N VAL A 156 6.49 2.50 -7.18
CA VAL A 156 6.02 2.90 -8.51
C VAL A 156 6.05 4.42 -8.66
N ASP A 157 6.30 4.86 -9.89
CA ASP A 157 6.21 6.26 -10.28
C ASP A 157 5.55 6.44 -11.65
N VAL A 158 4.91 7.59 -11.83
CA VAL A 158 4.31 8.03 -13.10
C VAL A 158 4.74 9.45 -13.39
N LYS A 159 5.26 9.67 -14.60
CA LYS A 159 5.50 11.01 -15.13
C LYS A 159 4.44 11.36 -16.15
N VAL A 160 3.87 12.55 -16.03
CA VAL A 160 2.94 13.12 -17.00
C VAL A 160 3.63 14.30 -17.68
N ALA A 161 4.01 14.13 -18.95
CA ALA A 161 4.57 15.18 -19.78
C ALA A 161 3.44 15.88 -20.55
N ILE A 162 3.35 17.21 -20.39
CA ILE A 162 2.35 18.04 -21.06
C ILE A 162 3.07 19.12 -21.85
N THR A 163 2.80 19.21 -23.15
CA THR A 163 3.21 20.36 -23.97
C THR A 163 2.03 21.28 -24.21
N LYS A 164 2.32 22.55 -24.42
CA LYS A 164 1.33 23.62 -24.51
C LYS A 164 1.43 24.32 -25.86
N LYS A 165 0.35 24.95 -26.30
CA LYS A 165 0.30 25.77 -27.54
C LYS A 165 -0.44 27.08 -27.29
N GLY A 166 -0.09 28.11 -28.05
CA GLY A 166 -0.60 29.46 -27.87
C GLY A 166 0.21 30.26 -26.85
N THR A 167 -0.36 31.39 -26.41
CA THR A 167 0.25 32.29 -25.41
C THR A 167 -0.76 32.60 -24.32
N ALA A 168 -0.29 32.75 -23.08
CA ALA A 168 -1.16 33.15 -21.97
C ALA A 168 -1.87 34.49 -22.28
N PRO A 169 -3.16 34.65 -21.93
CA PRO A 169 -4.01 33.72 -21.17
C PRO A 169 -4.74 32.67 -22.03
N PHE A 170 -4.47 32.57 -23.33
CA PHE A 170 -5.15 31.68 -24.29
C PHE A 170 -4.36 30.41 -24.62
N GLU A 171 -3.47 30.01 -23.72
CA GLU A 171 -2.68 28.81 -23.88
C GLU A 171 -3.53 27.56 -23.64
N THR A 172 -3.38 26.53 -24.47
CA THR A 172 -4.12 25.26 -24.38
C THR A 172 -3.15 24.09 -24.37
N ILE A 173 -3.66 22.89 -24.04
CA ILE A 173 -2.86 21.67 -24.09
C ILE A 173 -2.62 21.28 -25.56
N ASN A 174 -1.36 20.99 -25.90
CA ASN A 174 -0.99 20.46 -27.21
C ASN A 174 -0.87 18.94 -27.18
N THR A 175 -0.08 18.40 -26.24
CA THR A 175 0.05 16.95 -26.05
C THR A 175 0.08 16.59 -24.58
N ILE A 176 -0.36 15.37 -24.29
CA ILE A 176 -0.24 14.73 -22.98
C ILE A 176 0.30 13.32 -23.14
N LYS A 177 1.34 12.96 -22.41
CA LYS A 177 1.94 11.63 -22.42
C LYS A 177 2.30 11.19 -21.02
N SER A 178 1.84 10.02 -20.63
CA SER A 178 2.23 9.39 -19.38
C SER A 178 3.32 8.34 -19.62
N SER A 179 4.27 8.21 -18.71
CA SER A 179 5.28 7.15 -18.68
C SER A 179 5.47 6.64 -17.25
N GLY A 180 5.87 5.39 -17.10
CA GLY A 180 5.77 4.65 -15.85
C GLY A 180 7.07 3.96 -15.47
N ARG A 181 7.24 3.71 -14.17
CA ARG A 181 8.39 2.95 -13.66
C ARG A 181 7.97 2.09 -12.47
N VAL A 182 8.52 0.89 -12.41
CA VAL A 182 8.33 -0.06 -11.30
C VAL A 182 9.69 -0.45 -10.74
N LEU A 183 9.77 -0.52 -9.42
CA LEU A 183 10.93 -0.93 -8.65
C LEU A 183 10.50 -2.00 -7.64
N VAL A 184 11.28 -3.08 -7.54
CA VAL A 184 11.02 -4.22 -6.65
C VAL A 184 12.13 -4.34 -5.60
N LEU A 185 11.73 -4.50 -4.35
CA LEU A 185 12.58 -4.64 -3.18
C LEU A 185 12.45 -6.02 -2.56
N ASP A 186 13.58 -6.55 -2.10
CA ASP A 186 13.65 -7.64 -1.13
C ASP A 186 13.62 -7.01 0.28
N LEU A 187 12.50 -7.22 0.98
CA LEU A 187 12.26 -6.69 2.32
C LEU A 187 12.99 -7.49 3.41
N HIS A 188 13.41 -8.72 3.14
CA HIS A 188 14.21 -9.50 4.09
C HIS A 188 15.63 -8.94 4.14
N ASN A 189 16.22 -8.71 2.97
CA ASN A 189 17.64 -8.36 2.82
C ASN A 189 17.91 -6.87 2.55
N THR A 190 16.88 -6.02 2.52
CA THR A 190 17.02 -4.57 2.28
C THR A 190 17.73 -4.24 0.96
N LYS A 191 17.41 -4.96 -0.12
CA LYS A 191 18.09 -4.83 -1.43
C LYS A 191 17.10 -4.66 -2.58
N LEU A 192 17.59 -4.12 -3.68
CA LEU A 192 16.87 -4.08 -4.96
C LEU A 192 16.84 -5.49 -5.57
N ILE A 193 15.66 -5.96 -5.99
CA ILE A 193 15.51 -7.16 -6.81
C ILE A 193 15.62 -6.79 -8.28
N ASN A 194 14.81 -5.82 -8.72
CA ASN A 194 14.81 -5.33 -10.10
C ASN A 194 14.19 -3.94 -10.19
N VAL A 195 14.46 -3.23 -11.29
CA VAL A 195 13.86 -1.95 -11.64
C VAL A 195 13.77 -1.83 -13.16
N ASN A 196 12.71 -1.21 -13.68
CA ASN A 196 12.74 -0.74 -15.07
C ASN A 196 13.73 0.42 -15.19
N GLU A 197 14.92 0.15 -15.75
CA GLU A 197 16.00 1.14 -15.90
C GLU A 197 15.50 2.44 -16.54
N ASN A 198 14.63 2.34 -17.54
CA ASN A 198 13.97 3.47 -18.18
C ASN A 198 12.47 3.52 -17.83
N TYR A 199 11.90 4.72 -17.87
CA TYR A 199 10.44 4.84 -17.87
C TYR A 199 9.90 4.16 -19.12
N PHE A 200 8.96 3.23 -18.97
CA PHE A 200 8.25 2.67 -20.11
C PHE A 200 7.11 3.60 -20.51
N ASP A 201 6.83 3.63 -21.81
CA ASP A 201 5.64 4.32 -22.32
C ASP A 201 4.38 3.60 -21.85
N MET A 202 3.34 4.35 -21.45
CA MET A 202 2.09 3.74 -21.00
C MET A 202 1.51 2.85 -22.09
N PRO A 203 1.18 1.59 -21.79
CA PRO A 203 0.52 0.72 -22.74
C PRO A 203 -0.94 1.16 -22.96
N ALA A 204 -1.52 0.80 -24.11
CA ALA A 204 -2.97 0.66 -24.34
C ALA A 204 -3.92 1.84 -23.95
N LEU A 205 -3.47 3.10 -23.98
CA LEU A 205 -4.38 4.20 -24.28
C LEU A 205 -4.42 4.36 -25.80
N SER A 206 -5.61 4.38 -26.39
CA SER A 206 -5.75 4.63 -27.83
C SER A 206 -5.41 6.09 -28.16
N ASP A 207 -5.00 6.34 -29.41
CA ASP A 207 -4.74 7.72 -29.88
C ASP A 207 -5.98 8.63 -29.70
N ASP A 208 -7.18 8.07 -29.83
CA ASP A 208 -8.45 8.78 -29.58
C ASP A 208 -8.64 9.13 -28.10
N GLU A 209 -8.33 8.21 -27.18
CA GLU A 209 -8.35 8.49 -25.74
C GLU A 209 -7.33 9.56 -25.36
N ILE A 210 -6.11 9.49 -25.89
CA ILE A 210 -5.07 10.49 -25.64
C ILE A 210 -5.49 11.85 -26.23
N ALA A 211 -6.05 11.88 -27.45
CA ALA A 211 -6.55 13.09 -28.09
C ALA A 211 -7.73 13.73 -27.33
N LYS A 212 -8.49 12.93 -26.57
CA LYS A 212 -9.53 13.37 -25.63
C LYS A 212 -8.98 13.80 -24.27
N GLY A 213 -7.67 13.72 -24.06
CA GLY A 213 -6.98 14.14 -22.84
C GLY A 213 -6.93 13.09 -21.73
N TYR A 214 -7.33 11.84 -22.00
CA TYR A 214 -7.19 10.76 -21.03
C TYR A 214 -5.73 10.36 -20.84
N HIS A 215 -5.34 10.19 -19.58
CA HIS A 215 -3.98 9.81 -19.23
C HIS A 215 -3.94 9.14 -17.85
N VAL A 216 -2.89 8.34 -17.62
CA VAL A 216 -2.59 7.79 -16.30
C VAL A 216 -1.93 8.89 -15.48
N PHE A 217 -2.55 9.26 -14.38
CA PHE A 217 -2.02 10.27 -13.47
C PHE A 217 -1.15 9.67 -12.36
N ARG A 218 -1.45 8.44 -11.93
CA ARG A 218 -0.76 7.80 -10.81
C ARG A 218 -0.81 6.28 -10.90
N PHE A 219 0.27 5.66 -10.41
CA PHE A 219 0.29 4.28 -9.95
C PHE A 219 0.38 4.21 -8.43
N ASP A 220 -0.28 3.22 -7.83
CA ASP A 220 -0.20 2.95 -6.39
C ASP A 220 -0.79 1.54 -6.11
N ALA A 221 -0.71 1.08 -4.86
CA ALA A 221 -1.25 -0.20 -4.38
C ALA A 221 -0.89 -1.47 -5.20
N PRO A 222 0.37 -1.71 -5.60
CA PRO A 222 0.74 -2.94 -6.32
C PRO A 222 0.55 -4.22 -5.49
N VAL A 223 0.24 -5.34 -6.15
CA VAL A 223 0.16 -6.68 -5.55
C VAL A 223 0.81 -7.72 -6.45
N LEU A 224 1.49 -8.71 -5.85
CA LEU A 224 2.03 -9.87 -6.56
C LEU A 224 0.98 -10.99 -6.53
N ASN A 225 0.69 -11.60 -7.68
CA ASN A 225 -0.26 -12.70 -7.72
C ASN A 225 0.25 -13.95 -6.97
N LYS A 226 -0.65 -14.89 -6.67
CA LYS A 226 -0.32 -16.13 -5.95
C LYS A 226 0.75 -16.98 -6.65
N LYS A 227 0.83 -16.93 -7.98
CA LYS A 227 1.83 -17.66 -8.77
C LYS A 227 3.23 -17.03 -8.70
N GLY A 228 3.32 -15.78 -8.26
CA GLY A 228 4.59 -15.06 -8.18
C GLY A 228 5.18 -14.72 -9.54
N ASP A 229 4.36 -14.58 -10.59
CA ASP A 229 4.82 -14.34 -11.97
C ASP A 229 4.27 -13.04 -12.59
N LYS A 230 3.34 -12.34 -11.91
CA LYS A 230 2.77 -11.07 -12.37
C LYS A 230 2.50 -10.09 -11.24
N LEU A 231 2.86 -8.83 -11.47
CA LEU A 231 2.48 -7.70 -10.63
C LEU A 231 1.28 -6.97 -11.22
N TYR A 232 0.32 -6.63 -10.36
CA TYR A 232 -0.87 -5.86 -10.67
C TYR A 232 -0.80 -4.53 -9.95
N ILE A 233 -0.89 -3.44 -10.68
CA ILE A 233 -0.63 -2.09 -10.17
C ILE A 233 -1.86 -1.23 -10.41
N GLY A 234 -2.40 -0.67 -9.33
CA GLY A 234 -3.55 0.21 -9.37
C GLY A 234 -3.23 1.52 -10.09
N THR A 235 -4.20 2.04 -10.83
CA THR A 235 -4.13 3.26 -11.63
C THR A 235 -5.11 4.32 -11.11
N TRP A 236 -4.70 5.58 -11.24
CA TRP A 236 -5.61 6.72 -11.23
C TRP A 236 -5.63 7.31 -12.62
N MET A 237 -6.78 7.24 -13.29
CA MET A 237 -7.01 7.85 -14.60
C MET A 237 -7.52 9.29 -14.44
N ARG A 238 -7.04 10.20 -15.29
CA ARG A 238 -7.54 11.58 -15.39
C ARG A 238 -7.89 11.93 -16.83
N GLN A 239 -8.68 12.98 -16.97
CA GLN A 239 -8.97 13.60 -18.26
C GLN A 239 -8.89 15.12 -18.13
N TYR A 240 -8.08 15.74 -18.99
CA TYR A 240 -8.05 17.20 -19.12
C TYR A 240 -8.79 17.64 -20.37
N ASP A 241 -9.39 18.83 -20.32
CA ASP A 241 -9.94 19.48 -21.51
C ASP A 241 -8.80 19.97 -22.39
N MET A 242 -8.65 19.34 -23.56
CA MET A 242 -7.58 19.66 -24.51
C MET A 242 -7.76 21.04 -25.17
N ASN A 243 -8.98 21.61 -25.14
CA ASN A 243 -9.30 22.91 -25.72
C ASN A 243 -9.51 24.00 -24.66
N GLY A 244 -9.58 23.62 -23.38
CA GLY A 244 -9.72 24.57 -22.28
C GLY A 244 -8.45 25.39 -22.07
N TYR A 245 -8.61 26.65 -21.67
CA TYR A 245 -7.49 27.52 -21.36
C TYR A 245 -6.80 27.11 -20.06
N ILE A 246 -5.48 27.02 -20.12
CA ILE A 246 -4.62 26.77 -18.96
C ILE A 246 -4.58 28.06 -18.13
N THR A 247 -4.89 27.94 -16.84
CA THR A 247 -4.75 29.04 -15.89
C THR A 247 -3.51 28.83 -15.01
N TYR A 248 -3.14 29.84 -14.22
CA TYR A 248 -1.97 29.80 -13.35
C TYR A 248 -2.38 30.16 -11.93
N ASN A 249 -1.97 29.35 -10.95
CA ASN A 249 -2.26 29.65 -9.54
C ASN A 249 -1.32 30.75 -8.99
N SER A 250 -1.50 31.11 -7.72
CA SER A 250 -0.70 32.16 -7.06
C SER A 250 0.81 31.86 -6.98
N SER A 251 1.23 30.61 -7.16
CA SER A 251 2.63 30.19 -7.24
C SER A 251 3.14 30.10 -8.69
N ASN A 252 2.38 30.63 -9.65
CA ASN A 252 2.65 30.56 -11.08
C ASN A 252 2.75 29.12 -11.63
N ALA A 253 2.11 28.15 -10.95
CA ALA A 253 2.02 26.78 -11.43
C ALA A 253 0.79 26.63 -12.34
N ALA A 254 0.96 25.93 -13.46
CA ALA A 254 -0.11 25.66 -14.41
C ALA A 254 -1.24 24.83 -13.77
N VAL A 255 -2.47 25.29 -13.97
CA VAL A 255 -3.70 24.60 -13.61
C VAL A 255 -4.39 24.19 -14.90
N TYR A 256 -4.40 22.88 -15.15
CA TYR A 256 -5.00 22.30 -16.35
C TYR A 256 -6.51 22.15 -16.16
N PRO A 257 -7.33 22.55 -17.15
CA PRO A 257 -8.77 22.42 -17.06
C PRO A 257 -9.17 20.94 -17.01
N ALA A 258 -10.01 20.57 -16.04
CA ALA A 258 -10.60 19.24 -16.01
C ALA A 258 -11.55 19.10 -17.20
N GLY A 259 -11.51 17.96 -17.88
CA GLY A 259 -12.47 17.72 -18.95
C GLY A 259 -13.79 17.14 -18.41
N THR A 260 -14.77 17.06 -19.30
CA THR A 260 -16.17 16.73 -18.99
C THR A 260 -16.61 15.41 -19.61
N LEU A 261 -15.70 14.68 -20.25
CA LEU A 261 -16.03 13.42 -20.90
C LEU A 261 -16.23 12.31 -19.84
N PRO A 262 -17.04 11.28 -20.14
CA PRO A 262 -17.26 10.17 -19.22
C PRO A 262 -15.95 9.52 -18.76
N ARG A 263 -15.86 9.08 -17.50
CA ARG A 263 -14.71 8.30 -17.04
C ARG A 263 -14.57 7.00 -17.85
N LEU A 264 -13.33 6.61 -18.15
CA LEU A 264 -13.05 5.29 -18.68
C LEU A 264 -13.35 4.21 -17.63
N ALA A 265 -13.61 3.00 -18.12
CA ALA A 265 -13.68 1.79 -17.31
C ALA A 265 -12.41 1.59 -16.46
N THR A 266 -12.54 1.01 -15.26
CA THR A 266 -11.42 0.79 -14.33
C THR A 266 -10.30 -0.02 -14.98
N ARG A 267 -9.06 0.45 -14.86
CA ARG A 267 -7.86 -0.20 -15.44
C ARG A 267 -6.83 -0.57 -14.38
N THR A 268 -6.12 -1.67 -14.59
CA THR A 268 -4.96 -2.10 -13.79
C THR A 268 -3.80 -2.39 -14.72
N LEU A 269 -2.63 -1.85 -14.39
CA LEU A 269 -1.41 -2.19 -15.11
C LEU A 269 -0.95 -3.58 -14.66
N VAL A 270 -0.59 -4.43 -15.62
CA VAL A 270 0.03 -5.74 -15.38
C VAL A 270 1.41 -5.74 -16.00
N VAL A 271 2.41 -6.21 -15.24
CA VAL A 271 3.77 -6.48 -15.71
C VAL A 271 4.20 -7.87 -15.30
N ASP A 272 5.07 -8.50 -16.07
CA ASP A 272 5.69 -9.76 -15.68
C ASP A 272 6.62 -9.57 -14.49
N TYR A 273 6.69 -10.56 -13.61
CA TYR A 273 7.55 -10.58 -12.45
C TYR A 273 8.48 -11.80 -12.49
N PRO A 274 9.77 -11.67 -12.13
CA PRO A 274 10.44 -10.45 -11.65
C PRO A 274 11.00 -9.57 -12.76
N SER A 275 10.81 -9.90 -14.05
CA SER A 275 11.45 -9.20 -15.18
C SER A 275 10.97 -7.77 -15.39
N LEU A 276 9.76 -7.42 -14.91
CA LEU A 276 9.09 -6.13 -15.13
C LEU A 276 8.84 -5.81 -16.60
N THR A 277 8.71 -6.84 -17.44
CA THR A 277 8.46 -6.72 -18.88
C THR A 277 6.97 -6.80 -19.21
N ASN A 278 6.63 -6.57 -20.48
CA ASN A 278 5.28 -6.72 -21.04
C ASN A 278 4.19 -5.91 -20.31
N PRO A 279 4.40 -4.60 -20.07
CA PRO A 279 3.37 -3.74 -19.48
C PRO A 279 2.12 -3.73 -20.37
N HIS A 280 0.97 -4.03 -19.79
CA HIS A 280 -0.33 -3.90 -20.46
C HIS A 280 -1.45 -3.60 -19.47
N PHE A 281 -2.54 -3.00 -19.93
CA PHE A 281 -3.72 -2.80 -19.10
C PHE A 281 -4.69 -3.97 -19.22
N ILE A 282 -5.26 -4.36 -18.08
CA ILE A 282 -6.52 -5.08 -18.02
C ILE A 282 -7.62 -4.11 -17.60
N THR A 283 -8.86 -4.33 -18.07
CA THR A 283 -9.99 -3.41 -17.87
C THR A 283 -11.19 -4.15 -17.31
N SER A 284 -11.85 -3.57 -16.30
CA SER A 284 -13.12 -4.05 -15.78
C SER A 284 -14.29 -3.23 -16.33
N THR A 285 -15.33 -3.90 -16.80
CA THR A 285 -16.56 -3.24 -17.26
C THR A 285 -17.55 -2.93 -16.12
N GLN A 286 -17.22 -3.31 -14.88
CA GLN A 286 -18.11 -3.21 -13.73
C GLN A 286 -18.00 -1.87 -12.99
N ALA A 287 -16.96 -1.08 -13.28
CA ALA A 287 -16.64 0.14 -12.56
C ALA A 287 -15.91 1.16 -13.45
N THR A 288 -15.93 2.43 -13.01
CA THR A 288 -15.17 3.51 -13.65
C THR A 288 -14.18 4.18 -12.69
N GLY A 289 -14.28 3.86 -11.40
CA GLY A 289 -13.42 4.36 -10.34
C GLY A 289 -11.97 3.93 -10.51
N ASP A 290 -11.11 4.65 -9.81
CA ASP A 290 -9.69 4.34 -9.72
C ASP A 290 -9.48 3.16 -8.76
N ASN A 291 -8.34 2.50 -8.85
CA ASN A 291 -7.96 1.39 -7.95
C ASN A 291 -6.55 1.57 -7.38
N SER A 292 -5.99 2.77 -7.52
CA SER A 292 -4.71 3.14 -6.90
C SER A 292 -4.82 3.30 -5.38
N GLY A 293 -6.00 3.62 -4.85
CA GLY A 293 -6.13 3.97 -3.44
C GLY A 293 -5.57 5.35 -3.10
N TYR A 294 -5.75 5.75 -1.84
CA TYR A 294 -5.16 6.96 -1.27
C TYR A 294 -4.41 6.58 0.01
N ARG A 295 -3.12 6.26 -0.14
CA ARG A 295 -2.22 5.76 0.93
C ARG A 295 -2.56 4.37 1.48
N SER A 296 -3.76 3.84 1.24
CA SER A 296 -4.14 2.46 1.56
C SER A 296 -3.85 1.48 0.41
N PRO A 297 -3.47 0.23 0.71
CA PRO A 297 -3.56 -0.86 -0.26
C PRO A 297 -5.01 -1.04 -0.72
N MET A 298 -5.18 -1.32 -2.02
CA MET A 298 -6.48 -1.58 -2.63
C MET A 298 -6.60 -2.98 -3.23
N ASN A 299 -5.53 -3.76 -3.19
CA ASN A 299 -5.43 -5.06 -3.84
C ASN A 299 -5.02 -6.12 -2.82
N TYR A 300 -5.72 -7.25 -2.80
CA TYR A 300 -5.39 -8.39 -1.96
C TYR A 300 -5.53 -9.70 -2.71
N VAL A 301 -4.53 -10.57 -2.58
CA VAL A 301 -4.59 -11.95 -3.06
C VAL A 301 -5.35 -12.79 -2.04
N ALA A 302 -6.35 -13.53 -2.50
CA ALA A 302 -7.11 -14.45 -1.68
C ALA A 302 -6.63 -15.90 -1.82
N GLU A 303 -7.12 -16.79 -0.97
CA GLU A 303 -6.74 -18.20 -0.95
C GLU A 303 -7.12 -18.93 -2.25
N ASP A 304 -8.17 -18.48 -2.93
CA ASP A 304 -8.60 -18.97 -4.25
C ASP A 304 -7.63 -18.56 -5.39
N GLY A 305 -6.61 -17.76 -5.09
CA GLY A 305 -5.63 -17.25 -6.06
C GLY A 305 -6.11 -16.07 -6.87
N ALA A 306 -7.35 -15.60 -6.67
CA ALA A 306 -7.83 -14.36 -7.25
C ALA A 306 -7.25 -13.14 -6.53
N ILE A 307 -7.25 -12.02 -7.22
CA ILE A 307 -7.02 -10.71 -6.62
C ILE A 307 -8.36 -10.01 -6.50
N TYR A 308 -8.73 -9.64 -5.28
CA TYR A 308 -9.85 -8.76 -5.04
C TYR A 308 -9.32 -7.33 -4.94
N GLN A 309 -9.98 -6.42 -5.64
CA GLN A 309 -9.51 -5.05 -5.81
C GLN A 309 -10.64 -4.06 -5.57
N ALA A 310 -10.45 -3.15 -4.61
CA ALA A 310 -11.39 -2.07 -4.38
C ALA A 310 -11.21 -0.92 -5.37
N THR A 311 -12.32 -0.28 -5.74
CA THR A 311 -12.34 1.00 -6.45
C THR A 311 -12.65 2.16 -5.52
N HIS A 312 -12.28 3.36 -5.94
CA HIS A 312 -12.67 4.61 -5.30
C HIS A 312 -12.74 5.74 -6.32
N ARG A 313 -13.25 6.92 -5.92
CA ARG A 313 -13.52 8.05 -6.83
C ARG A 313 -14.46 7.68 -7.99
N GLU A 314 -15.43 6.80 -7.76
CA GLU A 314 -16.57 6.69 -8.69
C GLU A 314 -17.24 8.07 -8.80
N LEU A 315 -17.88 8.35 -9.95
CA LEU A 315 -18.57 9.64 -10.12
C LEU A 315 -19.81 9.67 -9.22
N GLU A 316 -20.07 10.84 -8.64
CA GLU A 316 -21.29 11.10 -7.88
C GLU A 316 -22.52 10.71 -8.71
N GLY A 317 -23.45 9.96 -8.09
CA GLY A 317 -24.67 9.50 -8.74
C GLY A 317 -24.50 8.29 -9.67
N THR A 318 -23.28 7.78 -9.86
CA THR A 318 -23.02 6.54 -10.64
C THR A 318 -22.87 5.29 -9.76
N GLY A 319 -23.10 5.47 -8.46
CA GLY A 319 -22.89 4.47 -7.40
C GLY A 319 -21.49 4.59 -6.82
N GLY A 320 -21.37 4.23 -5.55
CA GLY A 320 -20.13 4.26 -4.79
C GLY A 320 -19.15 3.13 -5.15
N SER A 321 -18.07 3.11 -4.37
CA SER A 321 -16.98 2.16 -4.46
C SER A 321 -17.42 0.70 -4.59
N LYS A 322 -16.64 -0.06 -5.36
CA LYS A 322 -16.88 -1.47 -5.65
C LYS A 322 -15.68 -2.31 -5.25
N ILE A 323 -15.88 -3.61 -5.04
CA ILE A 323 -14.81 -4.60 -5.04
C ILE A 323 -14.96 -5.47 -6.28
N LEU A 324 -13.91 -5.47 -7.09
CA LEU A 324 -13.77 -6.20 -8.34
C LEU A 324 -12.93 -7.46 -8.11
N LYS A 325 -12.94 -8.37 -9.07
CA LYS A 325 -12.14 -9.61 -9.05
C LYS A 325 -11.31 -9.74 -10.31
N ILE A 326 -10.04 -10.07 -10.13
CA ILE A 326 -9.14 -10.51 -11.19
C ILE A 326 -8.92 -12.00 -10.99
N GLY A 327 -9.26 -12.80 -12.00
CA GLY A 327 -9.19 -14.25 -11.99
C GLY A 327 -7.77 -14.79 -12.19
N ALA A 328 -7.64 -16.11 -12.02
CA ALA A 328 -6.37 -16.82 -12.23
C ALA A 328 -5.90 -16.85 -13.70
N ASP A 329 -6.77 -16.47 -14.63
CA ASP A 329 -6.50 -16.25 -16.05
C ASP A 329 -5.89 -14.86 -16.34
N ASN A 330 -5.59 -14.09 -15.28
CA ASN A 330 -5.01 -12.75 -15.32
C ASN A 330 -5.91 -11.71 -15.99
N LYS A 331 -7.23 -11.89 -15.95
CA LYS A 331 -8.22 -10.94 -16.46
C LYS A 331 -9.21 -10.56 -15.37
N TYR A 332 -9.86 -9.42 -15.54
CA TYR A 332 -11.03 -9.12 -14.73
C TYR A 332 -12.14 -10.14 -14.99
N ASP A 333 -12.67 -10.69 -13.91
CA ASP A 333 -13.93 -11.42 -13.93
C ASP A 333 -15.07 -10.41 -13.96
N ASN A 334 -15.48 -10.04 -15.18
CA ASN A 334 -16.57 -9.08 -15.39
C ASN A 334 -17.96 -9.65 -15.04
N SER A 335 -18.07 -10.88 -14.51
CA SER A 335 -19.30 -11.40 -13.90
C SER A 335 -19.37 -11.15 -12.37
N PHE A 336 -18.26 -10.68 -11.79
CA PHE A 336 -18.12 -10.40 -10.38
C PHE A 336 -18.08 -8.89 -10.10
N VAL A 337 -18.92 -8.45 -9.17
CA VAL A 337 -18.85 -7.13 -8.53
C VAL A 337 -19.53 -7.21 -7.17
N LEU A 338 -18.92 -6.61 -6.16
CA LEU A 338 -19.58 -6.23 -4.91
C LEU A 338 -19.68 -4.70 -4.90
N SER A 339 -20.88 -4.16 -5.08
CA SER A 339 -21.14 -2.73 -4.89
C SER A 339 -21.40 -2.45 -3.42
N LEU A 340 -20.60 -1.58 -2.81
CA LEU A 340 -20.74 -1.25 -1.39
C LEU A 340 -22.08 -0.54 -1.12
N ASP A 341 -22.48 0.36 -2.02
CA ASP A 341 -23.79 1.02 -2.02
C ASP A 341 -24.94 0.02 -2.00
N GLN A 342 -24.95 -0.91 -2.97
CA GLN A 342 -26.02 -1.92 -3.08
C GLN A 342 -26.06 -2.82 -1.85
N ALA A 343 -24.89 -3.23 -1.35
CA ALA A 343 -24.78 -4.17 -0.25
C ALA A 343 -25.16 -3.54 1.11
N LEU A 344 -24.96 -2.24 1.28
CA LEU A 344 -25.29 -1.51 2.51
C LEU A 344 -26.60 -0.71 2.43
N GLY A 345 -27.21 -0.58 1.25
CA GLY A 345 -28.36 0.31 1.03
C GLY A 345 -28.01 1.80 1.17
N THR A 346 -26.79 2.18 0.77
CA THR A 346 -26.29 3.56 0.82
C THR A 346 -26.08 4.14 -0.58
N LYS A 347 -25.64 5.40 -0.67
CA LYS A 347 -25.27 6.08 -1.91
C LYS A 347 -23.89 6.70 -1.81
N ASP A 348 -23.17 6.66 -2.92
CA ASP A 348 -21.92 7.37 -3.17
C ASP A 348 -20.86 7.09 -2.08
N SER A 349 -20.78 5.82 -1.66
CA SER A 349 -19.74 5.38 -0.73
C SER A 349 -18.35 5.49 -1.34
N TYR A 350 -17.37 5.81 -0.50
CA TYR A 350 -15.96 5.89 -0.90
C TYR A 350 -15.13 5.02 0.05
N ILE A 351 -14.41 4.04 -0.51
CA ILE A 351 -13.47 3.21 0.26
C ILE A 351 -12.19 4.00 0.54
N GLU A 352 -11.97 4.34 1.82
CA GLU A 352 -10.76 4.99 2.32
C GLU A 352 -9.62 3.98 2.51
N SER A 353 -9.97 2.80 3.02
CA SER A 353 -9.08 1.67 3.24
C SER A 353 -9.88 0.38 3.29
N TRP A 354 -9.27 -0.75 2.95
CA TRP A 354 -9.88 -2.05 3.22
C TRP A 354 -8.80 -3.10 3.38
N ARG A 355 -9.18 -4.25 3.95
CA ARG A 355 -8.30 -5.41 4.06
C ARG A 355 -9.10 -6.68 3.84
N TYR A 356 -8.60 -7.53 2.96
CA TYR A 356 -9.01 -8.93 2.92
C TYR A 356 -8.45 -9.66 4.14
N VAL A 357 -9.31 -10.38 4.86
CA VAL A 357 -8.96 -11.06 6.12
C VAL A 357 -9.14 -12.58 6.06
N GLY A 358 -9.34 -13.14 4.87
CA GLY A 358 -9.48 -14.57 4.64
C GLY A 358 -10.93 -15.06 4.58
N ASP A 359 -11.12 -16.29 4.11
CA ASP A 359 -12.41 -16.98 3.99
C ASP A 359 -13.47 -16.26 3.12
N GLY A 360 -13.06 -15.36 2.24
CA GLY A 360 -13.96 -14.50 1.46
C GLY A 360 -14.41 -13.25 2.22
N ILE A 361 -13.84 -12.95 3.38
CA ILE A 361 -14.23 -11.83 4.23
C ILE A 361 -13.24 -10.67 4.10
N GLY A 362 -13.76 -9.45 4.13
CA GLY A 362 -12.97 -8.22 4.24
C GLY A 362 -13.57 -7.24 5.23
N TYR A 363 -12.76 -6.28 5.66
CA TYR A 363 -13.21 -5.10 6.40
C TYR A 363 -12.89 -3.85 5.61
N VAL A 364 -13.87 -2.96 5.51
CA VAL A 364 -13.84 -1.73 4.72
C VAL A 364 -14.02 -0.55 5.65
N LEU A 365 -13.12 0.43 5.54
CA LEU A 365 -13.29 1.78 6.07
C LEU A 365 -13.79 2.66 4.93
N TYR A 366 -14.92 3.31 5.14
CA TYR A 366 -15.54 4.12 4.10
C TYR A 366 -16.12 5.42 4.63
N SER A 367 -16.26 6.39 3.74
CA SER A 367 -17.00 7.64 3.94
C SER A 367 -18.19 7.68 2.98
N LEU A 368 -19.14 8.57 3.25
CA LEU A 368 -20.29 8.83 2.38
C LEU A 368 -20.21 10.29 1.93
N ASN A 369 -20.07 10.54 0.63
CA ASN A 369 -19.89 11.90 0.09
C ASN A 369 -18.74 12.71 0.75
N GLY A 370 -17.69 12.01 1.21
CA GLY A 370 -16.57 12.64 1.91
C GLY A 370 -16.86 13.00 3.38
N GLU A 371 -18.01 12.59 3.92
CA GLU A 371 -18.40 12.82 5.31
C GLU A 371 -18.45 11.51 6.12
N GLY A 372 -18.09 11.65 7.40
CA GLY A 372 -18.06 10.57 8.36
C GLY A 372 -17.01 9.49 8.09
N GLY A 373 -16.90 8.57 9.04
CA GLY A 373 -16.04 7.41 8.97
C GLY A 373 -16.80 6.19 9.48
N TYR A 374 -17.00 5.23 8.59
CA TYR A 374 -17.79 4.04 8.84
C TYR A 374 -16.96 2.78 8.61
N VAL A 375 -17.37 1.69 9.27
CA VAL A 375 -16.76 0.37 9.11
C VAL A 375 -17.79 -0.60 8.57
N ALA A 376 -17.45 -1.39 7.56
CA ALA A 376 -18.29 -2.48 7.07
C ALA A 376 -17.49 -3.79 7.00
N ARG A 377 -18.15 -4.89 7.37
CA ARG A 377 -17.68 -6.24 7.08
C ARG A 377 -18.27 -6.67 5.74
N VAL A 378 -17.44 -7.05 4.79
CA VAL A 378 -17.88 -7.53 3.46
C VAL A 378 -17.69 -9.04 3.35
N ASP A 379 -18.64 -9.70 2.68
CA ASP A 379 -18.56 -11.10 2.27
C ASP A 379 -18.51 -11.14 0.74
N LEU A 380 -17.34 -11.46 0.21
CA LEU A 380 -17.06 -11.49 -1.22
C LEU A 380 -17.74 -12.67 -1.91
N LYS A 381 -17.99 -13.78 -1.21
CA LYS A 381 -18.66 -14.96 -1.79
C LYS A 381 -20.13 -14.68 -2.00
N ASN A 382 -20.77 -14.10 -0.98
CA ASN A 382 -22.20 -13.77 -1.00
C ASN A 382 -22.49 -12.38 -1.58
N ARG A 383 -21.46 -11.57 -1.83
CA ARG A 383 -21.54 -10.18 -2.32
C ARG A 383 -22.39 -9.28 -1.41
N THR A 384 -22.29 -9.50 -0.10
CA THR A 384 -23.02 -8.74 0.92
C THR A 384 -22.08 -7.91 1.78
N ALA A 385 -22.63 -6.94 2.49
CA ALA A 385 -21.90 -6.11 3.43
C ALA A 385 -22.78 -5.82 4.65
N ILE A 386 -22.15 -5.72 5.82
CA ILE A 386 -22.81 -5.39 7.08
C ILE A 386 -22.07 -4.22 7.71
N LYS A 387 -22.74 -3.07 7.80
CA LYS A 387 -22.25 -1.91 8.54
C LYS A 387 -22.05 -2.32 10.01
N GLN A 388 -20.87 -2.02 10.54
CA GLN A 388 -20.54 -2.19 11.94
C GLN A 388 -20.93 -0.91 12.67
N THR A 389 -21.57 -1.06 13.84
CA THR A 389 -21.96 0.09 14.65
C THR A 389 -20.75 0.62 15.42
N ILE A 390 -20.38 1.86 15.13
CA ILE A 390 -19.29 2.58 15.80
C ILE A 390 -19.87 3.86 16.43
N THR A 391 -19.32 4.31 17.54
CA THR A 391 -19.74 5.58 18.17
C THR A 391 -19.18 6.76 17.39
N ASP A 392 -19.94 7.87 17.32
CA ASP A 392 -19.54 9.14 16.72
C ASP A 392 -19.14 9.10 15.22
N GLU A 393 -19.66 8.12 14.47
CA GLU A 393 -19.37 7.89 13.04
C GLU A 393 -19.41 9.15 12.16
N ALA A 394 -20.36 10.06 12.42
CA ALA A 394 -20.51 11.30 11.66
C ALA A 394 -19.30 12.25 11.79
N THR A 395 -18.49 12.09 12.84
CA THR A 395 -17.32 12.94 13.12
C THR A 395 -15.99 12.24 12.82
N LEU A 396 -16.02 10.95 12.49
CA LEU A 396 -14.84 10.19 12.14
C LEU A 396 -14.34 10.57 10.74
N ASP A 397 -13.04 10.47 10.52
CA ASP A 397 -12.38 10.71 9.24
C ASP A 397 -11.25 9.69 9.03
N PHE A 398 -11.49 8.74 8.12
CA PHE A 398 -10.54 7.70 7.74
C PHE A 398 -9.67 8.06 6.52
N GLY A 399 -9.71 9.30 6.01
CA GLY A 399 -9.01 9.72 4.79
C GLY A 399 -7.47 9.66 4.85
N GLN A 400 -6.89 9.41 6.02
CA GLN A 400 -5.46 9.17 6.22
C GLN A 400 -5.15 7.77 6.76
N HIS A 401 -6.17 6.92 6.92
CA HIS A 401 -6.00 5.56 7.38
C HIS A 401 -5.30 4.74 6.30
N GLN A 402 -4.39 3.85 6.69
CA GLN A 402 -3.50 3.12 5.78
C GLN A 402 -3.39 1.63 6.11
N GLY A 403 -3.73 1.23 7.34
CA GLY A 403 -3.54 -0.15 7.81
C GLY A 403 -4.67 -0.62 8.71
N ILE A 404 -5.27 -1.75 8.35
CA ILE A 404 -6.16 -2.53 9.21
C ILE A 404 -5.34 -3.70 9.72
N GLY A 405 -5.20 -3.90 11.03
CA GLY A 405 -4.39 -4.99 11.60
C GLY A 405 -5.09 -6.33 11.49
N LEU A 406 -4.34 -7.42 11.31
CA LEU A 406 -4.87 -8.79 11.32
C LEU A 406 -3.87 -9.69 12.04
N LYS A 407 -4.33 -10.38 13.08
CA LYS A 407 -3.54 -11.41 13.77
C LYS A 407 -4.45 -12.54 14.24
N GLY A 408 -4.14 -13.76 13.81
CA GLY A 408 -5.01 -14.92 14.02
C GLY A 408 -6.42 -14.67 13.47
N ASP A 409 -7.44 -14.84 14.31
CA ASP A 409 -8.83 -14.60 13.95
C ASP A 409 -9.32 -13.17 14.23
N TYR A 410 -8.44 -12.26 14.65
CA TYR A 410 -8.82 -10.92 15.06
C TYR A 410 -8.33 -9.84 14.10
N VAL A 411 -9.23 -8.91 13.80
CA VAL A 411 -9.00 -7.70 13.00
C VAL A 411 -8.96 -6.50 13.94
N TYR A 412 -7.99 -5.62 13.77
CA TYR A 412 -7.73 -4.50 14.67
C TYR A 412 -7.83 -3.19 13.90
N ILE A 413 -8.80 -2.34 14.26
CA ILE A 413 -9.02 -1.06 13.61
C ILE A 413 -8.94 0.04 14.68
N PRO A 414 -7.89 0.89 14.67
CA PRO A 414 -7.86 2.04 15.57
C PRO A 414 -8.88 3.08 15.10
N VAL A 415 -9.85 3.39 15.95
CA VAL A 415 -10.91 4.35 15.67
C VAL A 415 -10.78 5.51 16.63
N THR A 416 -10.47 6.68 16.08
CA THR A 416 -10.32 7.94 16.81
C THR A 416 -10.79 9.09 15.93
N GLY A 417 -11.51 10.07 16.49
CA GLY A 417 -11.69 11.36 15.83
C GLY A 417 -10.38 12.13 15.72
N ILE A 418 -10.35 13.20 14.92
CA ILE A 418 -9.18 14.09 14.84
C ILE A 418 -8.98 14.77 16.20
N GLY A 419 -7.86 14.49 16.84
CA GLY A 419 -7.49 14.98 18.16
C GLY A 419 -8.31 14.46 19.34
N ALA A 420 -9.18 13.48 19.11
CA ALA A 420 -10.01 12.86 20.13
C ALA A 420 -9.50 11.47 20.50
N ASP A 421 -9.59 11.12 21.77
CA ASP A 421 -9.33 9.76 22.25
C ASP A 421 -10.28 8.76 21.58
N GLY A 422 -9.93 7.48 21.63
CA GLY A 422 -10.81 6.42 21.14
C GLY A 422 -10.34 5.04 21.56
N ASN A 423 -10.60 4.04 20.73
CA ASN A 423 -10.28 2.65 21.02
C ASN A 423 -9.84 1.90 19.77
N ILE A 424 -9.08 0.83 19.98
CA ILE A 424 -8.99 -0.23 18.98
C ILE A 424 -10.33 -0.97 18.98
N HIS A 425 -10.98 -1.03 17.83
CA HIS A 425 -12.13 -1.91 17.62
C HIS A 425 -11.60 -3.25 17.13
N VAL A 426 -11.92 -4.30 17.87
CA VAL A 426 -11.44 -5.66 17.62
C VAL A 426 -12.59 -6.48 17.09
N PHE A 427 -12.42 -7.03 15.88
CA PHE A 427 -13.43 -7.87 15.26
C PHE A 427 -12.94 -9.30 15.14
N ASN A 428 -13.77 -10.27 15.48
CA ASN A 428 -13.53 -11.66 15.10
C ASN A 428 -13.90 -11.83 13.62
N ARG A 429 -12.92 -12.19 12.77
CA ARG A 429 -13.14 -12.28 11.31
C ARG A 429 -14.16 -13.34 10.92
N LYS A 430 -14.27 -14.42 11.71
CA LYS A 430 -15.16 -15.56 11.45
C LYS A 430 -16.60 -15.24 11.83
N THR A 431 -16.83 -14.72 13.04
CA THR A 431 -18.19 -14.45 13.56
C THR A 431 -18.69 -13.04 13.20
N GLY A 432 -17.78 -12.10 12.95
CA GLY A 432 -18.09 -10.68 12.79
C GLY A 432 -18.31 -9.94 14.11
N GLU A 433 -18.23 -10.61 15.26
CA GLU A 433 -18.42 -10.00 16.58
C GLU A 433 -17.36 -8.92 16.85
N MET A 434 -17.79 -7.78 17.39
CA MET A 434 -16.94 -6.64 17.72
C MET A 434 -16.85 -6.44 19.23
N THR A 435 -15.65 -6.20 19.73
CA THR A 435 -15.39 -5.75 21.10
C THR A 435 -14.46 -4.53 21.11
N LEU A 436 -14.56 -3.74 22.19
CA LEU A 436 -13.61 -2.66 22.43
C LEU A 436 -12.30 -3.23 23.01
N GLY A 437 -11.21 -2.93 22.33
CA GLY A 437 -9.84 -3.16 22.76
C GLY A 437 -9.24 -1.94 23.46
N ALA A 438 -7.91 -1.88 23.45
CA ALA A 438 -7.14 -0.84 24.14
C ALA A 438 -7.62 0.58 23.84
N LYS A 439 -7.58 1.42 24.87
CA LYS A 439 -7.82 2.87 24.76
C LYS A 439 -6.68 3.51 23.99
N LEU A 440 -7.03 4.42 23.10
CA LEU A 440 -6.12 5.18 22.27
C LEU A 440 -6.15 6.63 22.75
N LYS A 441 -5.11 7.03 23.47
CA LYS A 441 -4.94 8.43 23.85
C LYS A 441 -4.44 9.22 22.65
N ASN A 442 -5.08 10.36 22.40
CA ASN A 442 -4.81 11.23 21.27
C ASN A 442 -4.32 12.61 21.76
N LYS A 443 -3.97 13.47 20.79
CA LYS A 443 -3.62 14.86 21.02
C LYS A 443 -4.29 15.74 20.00
N ALA A 444 -4.69 16.94 20.41
CA ALA A 444 -5.30 17.95 19.54
C ALA A 444 -4.61 18.00 18.16
N GLY A 445 -5.41 17.89 17.09
CA GLY A 445 -4.95 17.91 15.71
C GLY A 445 -4.34 16.61 15.17
N ASN A 446 -3.87 15.68 16.01
CA ASN A 446 -3.31 14.40 15.56
C ASN A 446 -4.39 13.36 15.25
N ARG A 447 -4.01 12.27 14.59
CA ARG A 447 -4.93 11.14 14.32
C ARG A 447 -4.19 9.80 14.27
N TYR A 448 -4.85 8.73 14.71
CA TYR A 448 -4.38 7.38 14.41
C TYR A 448 -4.65 7.04 12.94
N ILE A 449 -3.72 6.35 12.29
CA ILE A 449 -3.74 6.08 10.85
C ILE A 449 -3.65 4.60 10.50
N GLY A 450 -3.57 3.71 11.48
CA GLY A 450 -3.67 2.28 11.23
C GLY A 450 -3.04 1.39 12.28
N ALA A 451 -3.38 0.11 12.17
CA ALA A 451 -2.71 -1.00 12.84
C ALA A 451 -2.04 -1.89 11.78
N TYR A 452 -0.84 -2.38 12.10
CA TYR A 452 0.00 -3.17 11.21
C TYR A 452 0.33 -4.51 11.82
#